data_AF-A0A0V1I2R7-F1
#
_entry.id   AF-A0A0V1I2R7-F1
#
_cell.length_a   1.000
_cell.length_b   1.000
_cell.length_c   1.000
_cell.angle_alpha   90.00
_cell.angle_beta   90.00
_cell.angle_gamma   90.00
#
_symmetry.space_group_name_H-M   'P 1'
#
loop_
_entity.id
_entity.type
_entity.pdbx_description
1 polymer ?
#
loop_
_entity_poly.entity_id
_entity_poly.type
_entity_poly.pdbx_seq_one_letter_code
_entity_poly.pdbx_strand_id
1 'polypeptide(L)'
;MDRYFTSHSIVQYLLEHGPTTIGTVCAHHRDVPASLHNATRRDLYSTLVVYEHSKKVTLIIYVPRKNRNVLLVTSCHAKLKIDNQGDYKRPT
;
A
#
# COMPACT_ATOMS: atom_id res chain seq x y z
N MET A 1 5.40 -9.50 -2.77
CA MET A 1 5.72 -10.27 -1.55
C MET A 1 4.52 -10.31 -0.62
N ASP A 2 4.39 -11.39 0.15
CA ASP A 2 3.33 -11.52 1.16
C ASP A 2 3.62 -10.66 2.41
N ARG A 3 2.57 -10.33 3.17
CA ARG A 3 2.65 -9.53 4.41
C ARG A 3 3.60 -10.09 5.46
N TYR A 4 3.84 -11.40 5.46
CA TYR A 4 4.78 -12.02 6.41
C TYR A 4 6.23 -11.62 6.14
N PHE A 5 6.57 -11.39 4.87
CA PHE A 5 7.94 -11.07 4.42
C PHE A 5 8.14 -9.59 4.11
N THR A 6 7.09 -8.78 4.23
CA THR A 6 7.12 -7.37 3.82
C THR A 6 6.89 -6.46 5.00
N SER A 7 7.87 -5.62 5.28
CA SER A 7 7.79 -4.48 6.20
C SER A 7 8.24 -3.20 5.50
N HIS A 8 8.05 -2.05 6.14
CA HIS A 8 8.57 -0.80 5.60
C HIS A 8 10.11 -0.84 5.52
N SER A 9 10.72 -1.30 6.61
CA SER A 9 12.18 -1.39 6.76
C SER A 9 12.83 -2.31 5.71
N ILE A 10 12.22 -3.46 5.38
CA ILE A 10 12.80 -4.37 4.38
C ILE A 10 12.72 -3.79 2.97
N VAL A 11 11.66 -3.05 2.65
CA VAL A 11 11.50 -2.42 1.34
C VAL A 11 12.52 -1.30 1.16
N GLN A 12 12.77 -0.52 2.21
CA GLN A 12 13.83 0.48 2.21
C GLN A 12 15.21 -0.17 2.06
N TYR A 13 15.51 -1.20 2.86
CA TYR A 13 16.77 -1.93 2.77
C TYR A 13 17.01 -2.49 1.36
N LEU A 14 16.00 -3.13 0.76
CA LEU A 14 16.10 -3.66 -0.60
C LEU A 14 16.32 -2.55 -1.62
N LEU A 15 15.64 -1.41 -1.49
CA LEU A 15 15.85 -0.27 -2.39
C LEU A 15 17.28 0.26 -2.32
N GLU A 16 17.86 0.35 -1.12
CA GLU A 16 19.25 0.80 -0.90
C GLU A 16 20.28 -0.16 -1.52
N HIS A 17 19.93 -1.45 -1.64
CA HIS A 17 20.82 -2.49 -2.18
C HIS A 17 20.56 -2.78 -3.68
N GLY A 18 19.67 -2.03 -4.33
CA GLY A 18 19.37 -2.15 -5.76
C GLY A 18 17.99 -2.70 -6.12
N PRO A 19 17.47 -3.79 -5.51
CA PRO A 19 16.19 -4.34 -5.91
C PRO A 19 14.99 -3.48 -5.48
N THR A 20 14.12 -3.17 -6.44
CA THR A 20 12.81 -2.59 -6.13
C THR A 20 11.84 -3.67 -5.66
N THR A 21 10.98 -3.35 -4.70
CA THR A 21 10.08 -4.32 -4.07
C THR A 21 8.64 -3.83 -4.07
N ILE A 22 7.71 -4.77 -4.25
CA ILE A 22 6.27 -4.58 -4.06
C ILE A 22 5.75 -5.67 -3.13
N GLY A 23 4.96 -5.28 -2.14
CA GLY A 23 4.33 -6.25 -1.25
C GLY A 23 3.16 -5.67 -0.48
N THR A 24 2.39 -6.55 0.13
CA THR A 24 1.34 -6.17 1.08
C THR A 24 1.95 -6.01 2.47
N VAL A 25 1.46 -5.07 3.28
CA VAL A 25 1.96 -4.85 4.65
C VAL A 25 0.81 -5.02 5.63
N CYS A 26 1.10 -5.58 6.80
CA CYS A 26 0.11 -5.63 7.88
C CYS A 26 -0.24 -4.22 8.34
N ALA A 27 -1.52 -3.87 8.37
CA ALA A 27 -1.99 -2.56 8.85
C ALA A 27 -1.65 -2.30 10.32
N HIS A 28 -1.31 -3.32 11.10
CA HIS A 28 -0.87 -3.18 12.50
C HIS A 28 0.66 -3.26 12.66
N HIS A 29 1.41 -3.23 11.56
CA HIS A 29 2.86 -3.19 11.62
C HIS A 29 3.32 -1.84 12.20
N ARG A 30 4.33 -1.85 13.08
CA ARG A 30 4.81 -0.64 13.77
C ARG A 30 5.27 0.47 12.82
N ASP A 31 5.75 0.06 11.65
CA ASP A 31 6.31 0.98 10.66
C ASP A 31 5.25 1.66 9.78
N VAL A 32 3.97 1.37 9.99
CA VAL A 32 2.87 1.99 9.24
C VAL A 32 2.31 3.16 10.07
N PRO A 33 2.17 4.37 9.49
CA PRO A 33 1.55 5.49 10.19
C PRO A 33 0.12 5.18 10.61
N ALA A 34 -0.22 5.46 11.88
CA ALA A 34 -1.54 5.16 12.44
C ALA A 34 -2.71 5.83 11.68
N SER A 35 -2.46 6.97 11.02
CA SER A 35 -3.43 7.64 10.14
C SER A 35 -3.88 6.77 8.95
N LEU A 36 -3.08 5.77 8.58
CA LEU A 36 -3.35 4.83 7.49
C LEU A 36 -4.21 3.64 7.92
N HIS A 37 -4.32 3.35 9.23
CA HIS A 37 -4.99 2.14 9.72
C HIS A 37 -6.52 2.20 9.59
N ASN A 38 -7.11 3.39 9.68
CA ASN A 38 -8.57 3.55 9.79
C ASN A 38 -9.28 3.42 8.44
N ALA A 39 -9.82 2.23 8.15
CA ALA A 39 -10.66 1.99 6.98
C ALA A 39 -12.09 2.56 7.10
N THR A 40 -12.59 2.75 8.33
CA THR A 40 -14.00 3.12 8.61
C THR A 40 -14.43 4.47 8.02
N ARG A 41 -13.49 5.40 7.82
CA ARG A 41 -13.76 6.74 7.27
C ARG A 41 -13.54 6.84 5.76
N ARG A 42 -13.15 5.75 5.09
CA ARG A 42 -12.79 5.77 3.66
C ARG A 42 -13.90 5.18 2.82
N ASP A 43 -14.12 5.78 1.65
CA ASP A 43 -15.14 5.34 0.71
C ASP A 43 -14.81 3.95 0.14
N LEU A 44 -15.84 3.16 -0.14
CA LEU A 44 -15.69 1.87 -0.79
C LEU A 44 -15.03 2.04 -2.16
N TYR A 45 -14.06 1.20 -2.48
CA TYR A 45 -13.26 1.23 -3.71
C TYR A 45 -12.37 2.47 -3.87
N SER A 46 -12.22 3.30 -2.83
CA SER A 46 -11.24 4.37 -2.83
C SER A 46 -9.81 3.84 -2.70
N THR A 47 -8.87 4.55 -3.35
CA THR A 47 -7.44 4.31 -3.23
C THR A 47 -6.77 5.57 -2.70
N LEU A 48 -6.04 5.47 -1.60
CA LEU A 48 -5.18 6.52 -1.07
C LEU A 48 -3.73 6.17 -1.36
N VAL A 49 -2.99 7.10 -1.95
CA VAL A 49 -1.56 6.94 -2.26
C VAL A 49 -0.78 7.97 -1.45
N VAL A 50 0.23 7.52 -0.72
CA VAL A 50 1.11 8.36 0.09
C VAL A 50 2.54 8.09 -0.34
N TYR A 51 3.23 9.11 -0.83
CA TYR A 51 4.64 9.02 -1.16
C TYR A 51 5.49 9.56 -0.01
N GLU A 52 6.37 8.71 0.52
CA GLU A 52 7.30 9.09 1.57
C GLU A 52 8.64 9.50 0.95
N HIS A 53 8.82 10.82 0.79
CA HIS A 53 10.00 11.39 0.13
C HIS A 53 11.32 10.97 0.78
N SER A 54 11.39 10.92 2.11
CA SER A 54 12.61 10.60 2.86
C SER A 54 13.15 9.21 2.52
N LYS A 55 12.26 8.26 2.22
CA LYS A 55 12.61 6.85 1.99
C LYS A 55 12.38 6.40 0.55
N LYS A 56 11.84 7.28 -0.30
CA LYS A 56 11.51 7.01 -1.71
C LYS A 56 10.60 5.79 -1.90
N VAL A 57 9.65 5.61 -0.98
CA VAL A 57 8.66 4.54 -1.05
C VAL A 57 7.25 5.10 -1.14
N THR A 58 6.38 4.36 -1.81
CA THR A 58 4.96 4.68 -1.97
C THR A 58 4.13 3.68 -1.19
N LEU A 59 3.28 4.18 -0.31
CA LEU A 59 2.27 3.43 0.40
C LEU A 59 0.93 3.60 -0.30
N ILE A 60 0.23 2.50 -0.55
CA ILE A 60 -1.04 2.46 -1.28
C ILE A 60 -2.06 1.76 -0.40
N ILE A 61 -3.19 2.41 -0.16
CA ILE A 61 -4.29 1.85 0.64
C ILE A 61 -5.51 1.76 -0.24
N TYR A 62 -6.04 0.56 -0.39
CA TYR A 62 -7.25 0.29 -1.14
C TYR A 62 -8.35 -0.25 -0.22
N VAL A 63 -9.59 0.18 -0.44
CA VAL A 63 -10.76 -0.26 0.35
C VAL A 63 -11.63 -1.21 -0.49
N PRO A 64 -11.35 -2.52 -0.52
CA PRO A 64 -12.15 -3.47 -1.31
C PRO A 64 -13.53 -3.75 -0.71
N ARG A 65 -13.68 -3.60 0.62
CA ARG A 65 -14.89 -3.91 1.38
C ARG A 65 -15.07 -2.89 2.51
N LYS A 66 -16.32 -2.67 2.94
CA LYS A 66 -16.60 -1.76 4.07
C LYS A 66 -15.80 -2.19 5.30
N ASN A 67 -15.14 -1.23 5.97
CA ASN A 67 -14.29 -1.44 7.15
C ASN A 67 -13.08 -2.36 6.95
N ARG A 68 -12.70 -2.70 5.71
CA ARG A 68 -11.47 -3.45 5.41
C ARG A 68 -10.63 -2.70 4.40
N ASN A 69 -9.35 -2.55 4.71
CA ASN A 69 -8.36 -2.02 3.80
C ASN A 69 -7.29 -3.06 3.46
N VAL A 70 -6.70 -2.89 2.29
CA VAL A 70 -5.48 -3.58 1.86
C VAL A 70 -4.41 -2.51 1.76
N LEU A 71 -3.28 -2.73 2.44
CA LEU A 71 -2.12 -1.86 2.39
C LEU A 71 -1.04 -2.51 1.52
N LEU A 72 -0.61 -1.80 0.49
CA LEU A 72 0.54 -2.11 -0.33
C LEU A 72 1.66 -1.11 -0.05
N VAL A 73 2.89 -1.58 -0.21
CA VAL A 73 4.09 -0.75 -0.26
C VAL A 73 4.85 -1.06 -1.54
N THR A 74 5.40 -0.03 -2.18
CA THR A 74 6.23 -0.17 -3.37
C THR A 74 7.38 0.82 -3.35
N SER A 75 8.57 0.37 -3.73
CA SER A 75 9.70 1.24 -4.07
C SER A 75 9.90 1.43 -5.57
N CYS A 76 9.03 0.84 -6.40
CA CYS A 76 9.17 0.84 -7.86
C CYS A 76 8.74 2.17 -8.51
N HIS A 77 7.70 2.81 -7.96
CA HIS A 77 7.02 3.92 -8.65
C HIS A 77 6.77 5.08 -7.69
N ALA A 78 7.33 6.25 -8.01
CA ALA A 78 7.02 7.51 -7.32
C ALA A 78 5.69 8.12 -7.78
N LYS A 79 5.23 7.79 -9.00
CA LYS A 79 3.97 8.27 -9.56
C LYS A 79 3.10 7.08 -9.92
N LEU A 80 1.88 7.06 -9.37
CA LEU A 80 0.88 6.03 -9.64
C LEU A 80 -0.28 6.63 -10.43
N LYS A 81 -0.81 5.87 -11.39
CA LYS A 81 -2.08 6.19 -12.06
C LYS A 81 -3.12 5.19 -11.55
N ILE A 82 -4.22 5.71 -11.02
CA ILE A 82 -5.36 4.88 -10.64
C ILE A 82 -6.17 4.65 -11.92
N ASP A 83 -6.34 3.39 -12.28
CA ASP A 83 -7.24 3.02 -13.37
C ASP A 83 -8.66 2.88 -12.81
N ASN A 84 -9.57 3.70 -13.33
CA ASN A 84 -10.97 3.74 -12.92
C ASN A 84 -11.88 3.00 -13.90
N GLN A 85 -11.32 2.15 -14.78
CA GLN A 85 -12.11 1.36 -15.73
C GLN A 85 -13.06 0.42 -14.96
N GLY A 86 -14.36 0.71 -15.01
CA GLY A 86 -15.40 0.20 -14.12
C GLY A 86 -15.81 -1.26 -14.28
N ASP A 87 -15.05 -2.05 -15.05
CA ASP A 87 -15.51 -3.35 -15.59
C ASP A 87 -14.76 -4.58 -15.04
N TYR A 88 -13.93 -4.43 -14.01
CA TYR A 88 -13.38 -5.59 -13.32
C TYR A 88 -14.49 -6.25 -12.49
N LYS A 89 -15.03 -7.36 -13.01
CA LYS A 89 -15.98 -8.24 -12.30
C LYS A 89 -15.49 -8.46 -10.87
N ARG A 90 -16.26 -7.89 -9.95
CA ARG A 90 -16.06 -8.00 -8.50
C ARG A 90 -16.05 -9.49 -8.16
N PRO A 91 -15.08 -10.00 -7.36
CA PRO A 91 -15.18 -11.37 -6.89
C PRO A 91 -16.47 -11.49 -6.08
N THR A 92 -17.45 -12.21 -6.65
CA THR A 92 -18.70 -12.64 -6.02
C THR A 92 -18.41 -13.56 -4.85
#